data_AF-A0A7Y4XXZ1-F1
#
_entry.id   AF-A0A7Y4XXZ1-F1
#
_cell.length_a   1.000
_cell.length_b   1.000
_cell.length_c   1.000
_cell.angle_alpha   90.00
_cell.angle_beta   90.00
_cell.angle_gamma   90.00
#
_symmetry.space_group_name_H-M   'P 1'
#
loop_
_entity.id
_entity.type
_entity.pdbx_description
1 polymer ?
#
loop_
_entity_poly.entity_id
_entity_poly.type
_entity_poly.pdbx_seq_one_letter_code
_entity_poly.pdbx_strand_id
1 'polypeptide(L)'
;MKQTSLFACLLFMGTATASQDPLSQSTYDAAKNLLTIPVVKAGRDYLLAELVDQGGYQFKLQKSASYAGIVPDIYPSFDAASSILTIPNLSALGKVYAVTLVHDGNWVFKLATATEVDTALKTDPLEAVTPKERYTINNDGTVTDKQTGLQWTRCSFGQTWNGSACTGLGSAIGWENAARIAYELSFAGHTDWRLPSIDELKSLVYCSTAKPNYWNISGNACYGDYQKPTLSKEVFPFTPGGVYWSSTNLGRDPGQDYNLTVSFNYGHVYYSYFSEAYELARFVRGESTIVPGPEAVGGFKE
;
A
#
# COMPACT_ATOMS: atom_id res chain seq x y z
N MET A 1 -8.56 37.28 -8.82
CA MET A 1 -10.03 37.31 -8.85
C MET A 1 -10.50 35.97 -8.27
N LYS A 2 -11.08 36.03 -7.05
CA LYS A 2 -11.69 34.97 -6.20
C LYS A 2 -11.16 33.52 -6.31
N GLN A 3 -10.30 33.15 -5.36
CA GLN A 3 -10.10 31.77 -4.90
C GLN A 3 -11.42 31.25 -4.32
N THR A 4 -12.19 30.52 -5.11
CA THR A 4 -13.32 29.72 -4.60
C THR A 4 -12.86 28.28 -4.55
N SER A 5 -12.56 27.80 -3.34
CA SER A 5 -12.32 26.37 -3.05
C SER A 5 -13.48 25.51 -3.59
N LEU A 6 -13.23 24.25 -3.98
CA LEU A 6 -14.29 23.27 -4.31
C LEU A 6 -15.40 23.24 -3.24
N PHE A 7 -15.03 23.51 -1.99
CA PHE A 7 -15.92 23.63 -0.85
C PHE A 7 -17.01 24.70 -1.01
N ALA A 8 -16.72 25.81 -1.71
CA ALA A 8 -17.70 26.85 -1.98
C ALA A 8 -18.75 26.42 -3.03
N CYS A 9 -18.46 25.38 -3.82
CA CYS A 9 -19.42 24.80 -4.77
C CYS A 9 -20.42 23.86 -4.08
N LEU A 10 -20.00 23.14 -3.02
CA LEU A 10 -20.89 22.32 -2.17
C LEU A 10 -21.99 23.12 -1.47
N LEU A 11 -21.77 24.41 -1.22
CA LEU A 11 -22.82 25.30 -0.67
C LEU A 11 -23.91 25.65 -1.71
N PHE A 12 -23.64 25.47 -3.01
CA PHE A 12 -24.59 25.77 -4.10
C PHE A 12 -25.35 24.54 -4.61
N MET A 13 -24.83 23.33 -4.41
CA MET A 13 -25.42 22.08 -4.85
C MET A 13 -25.63 21.20 -3.62
N GLY A 14 -26.88 21.12 -3.14
CA GLY A 14 -27.23 20.57 -1.82
C GLY A 14 -26.49 19.30 -1.38
N THR A 15 -26.21 19.23 -0.08
CA THR A 15 -25.49 18.11 0.55
C THR A 15 -26.25 16.80 0.38
N ALA A 16 -25.73 15.91 -0.45
CA ALA A 16 -26.15 14.51 -0.50
C ALA A 16 -24.93 13.62 -0.21
N THR A 17 -25.05 12.75 0.79
CA THR A 17 -24.09 11.69 1.07
C THR A 17 -24.35 10.53 0.11
N ALA A 18 -23.35 10.18 -0.72
CA ALA A 18 -23.45 9.03 -1.61
C ALA A 18 -22.83 7.79 -0.95
N SER A 19 -23.61 6.72 -0.80
CA SER A 19 -23.14 5.40 -0.31
C SER A 19 -22.81 4.46 -1.48
N GLN A 20 -21.88 4.85 -2.35
CA GLN A 20 -21.41 3.97 -3.44
C GLN A 20 -20.11 3.25 -3.08
N ASP A 21 -19.94 2.08 -3.72
CA ASP A 21 -18.85 1.12 -3.56
C ASP A 21 -17.45 1.80 -3.63
N PRO A 22 -16.64 1.72 -2.57
CA PRO A 22 -15.43 2.54 -2.37
C PRO A 22 -14.24 2.22 -3.31
N LEU A 23 -14.40 1.30 -4.27
CA LEU A 23 -13.33 0.85 -5.17
C LEU A 23 -13.58 1.13 -6.65
N SER A 24 -14.58 1.96 -6.99
CA SER A 24 -14.79 2.31 -8.40
C SER A 24 -13.61 3.12 -8.94
N GLN A 25 -12.98 2.62 -10.00
CA GLN A 25 -11.99 3.34 -10.78
C GLN A 25 -12.63 4.59 -11.40
N SER A 26 -11.87 5.68 -11.60
CA SER A 26 -12.35 6.79 -12.43
C SER A 26 -12.66 6.28 -13.84
N THR A 27 -13.83 6.63 -14.36
CA THR A 27 -14.29 6.16 -15.67
C THR A 27 -14.73 7.31 -16.55
N TYR A 28 -14.45 7.22 -17.84
CA TYR A 28 -15.04 8.07 -18.86
C TYR A 28 -15.89 7.24 -19.80
N ASP A 29 -17.20 7.47 -19.75
CA ASP A 29 -18.19 6.87 -20.64
C ASP A 29 -18.45 7.81 -21.81
N ALA A 30 -17.82 7.53 -22.95
CA ALA A 30 -17.95 8.32 -24.17
C ALA A 30 -19.38 8.31 -24.75
N ALA A 31 -20.18 7.29 -24.47
CA ALA A 31 -21.57 7.25 -24.92
C ALA A 31 -22.46 8.20 -24.09
N LYS A 32 -22.09 8.43 -22.82
CA LYS A 32 -22.79 9.35 -21.91
C LYS A 32 -22.16 10.73 -21.81
N ASN A 33 -20.99 10.95 -22.43
CA ASN A 33 -20.16 12.14 -22.25
C ASN A 33 -19.90 12.43 -20.76
N LEU A 34 -19.64 11.39 -19.97
CA LEU A 34 -19.59 11.49 -18.51
C LEU A 34 -18.27 10.95 -17.98
N LEU A 35 -17.55 11.81 -17.25
CA LEU A 35 -16.38 11.47 -16.45
C LEU A 35 -16.82 11.34 -14.98
N THR A 36 -16.73 10.13 -14.43
CA THR A 36 -17.03 9.85 -13.03
C THR A 36 -15.72 9.67 -12.26
N ILE A 37 -15.57 10.43 -11.18
CA ILE A 37 -14.43 10.41 -10.27
C ILE A 37 -14.96 10.07 -8.87
N PRO A 38 -14.87 8.80 -8.45
CA PRO A 38 -15.48 8.35 -7.19
C PRO A 38 -14.87 8.99 -5.94
N VAL A 39 -13.57 9.28 -6.00
CA VAL A 39 -12.83 9.98 -4.95
C VAL A 39 -11.84 10.95 -5.60
N VAL A 40 -11.88 12.22 -5.20
CA VAL A 40 -10.87 13.23 -5.50
C VAL A 40 -10.49 13.97 -4.22
N LYS A 41 -9.18 14.09 -3.97
CA LYS A 41 -8.67 14.92 -2.88
C LYS A 41 -8.61 16.38 -3.32
N ALA A 42 -9.26 17.27 -2.58
CA ALA A 42 -9.21 18.71 -2.79
C ALA A 42 -8.86 19.40 -1.46
N GLY A 43 -7.58 19.75 -1.29
CA GLY A 43 -7.08 20.27 -0.03
C GLY A 43 -7.17 19.24 1.10
N ARG A 44 -8.01 19.53 2.12
CA ARG A 44 -8.25 18.64 3.27
C ARG A 44 -9.47 17.72 3.10
N ASP A 45 -10.22 17.92 2.02
CA ASP A 45 -11.49 17.26 1.78
C ASP A 45 -11.35 16.19 0.70
N TYR A 46 -12.23 15.19 0.79
CA TYR A 46 -12.41 14.16 -0.23
C TYR A 46 -13.82 14.28 -0.79
N LEU A 47 -13.93 14.25 -2.11
CA LEU A 47 -15.19 14.47 -2.81
C LEU A 47 -15.39 13.39 -3.87
N LEU A 48 -16.64 13.07 -4.16
CA LEU A 48 -17.03 12.47 -5.44
C LEU A 48 -17.28 13.59 -6.45
N ALA A 49 -16.89 13.40 -7.70
CA ALA A 49 -17.17 14.34 -8.78
C ALA A 49 -17.68 13.62 -10.03
N GLU A 50 -18.74 14.15 -10.64
CA GLU A 50 -19.21 13.79 -11.98
C GLU A 50 -19.07 15.01 -12.88
N LEU A 51 -18.35 14.87 -13.98
CA LEU A 51 -18.11 15.94 -14.95
C LEU A 51 -18.66 15.53 -16.32
N VAL A 52 -19.40 16.44 -16.96
CA VAL A 52 -19.94 16.24 -18.30
C VAL A 52 -18.97 16.81 -19.32
N ASP A 53 -18.60 16.02 -20.32
CA ASP A 53 -17.84 16.46 -21.47
C ASP A 53 -18.72 17.31 -22.39
N GLN A 54 -18.34 18.57 -22.56
CA GLN A 54 -19.03 19.54 -23.43
C GLN A 54 -18.52 19.48 -24.88
N GLY A 55 -17.63 18.54 -25.20
CA GLY A 55 -16.96 18.40 -26.47
C GLY A 55 -15.54 18.97 -26.45
N GLY A 56 -14.65 18.36 -27.23
CA GLY A 56 -13.23 18.73 -27.26
C GLY A 56 -12.50 18.47 -25.94
N TYR A 57 -12.95 17.47 -25.16
CA TYR A 57 -12.40 17.11 -23.86
C TYR A 57 -12.41 18.26 -22.85
N GLN A 58 -13.54 18.97 -22.81
CA GLN A 58 -13.81 20.05 -21.87
C GLN A 58 -14.88 19.56 -20.87
N PHE A 59 -14.43 19.23 -19.67
CA PHE A 59 -15.25 18.59 -18.66
C PHE A 59 -15.80 19.63 -17.69
N LYS A 60 -17.12 19.81 -17.65
CA LYS A 60 -17.78 20.72 -16.71
C LYS A 60 -18.32 19.93 -15.53
N LEU A 61 -17.98 20.36 -14.30
CA LEU A 61 -18.52 19.77 -13.09
C LEU A 61 -20.05 19.84 -13.11
N GLN A 62 -20.69 18.67 -13.04
CA GLN A 62 -22.15 18.53 -13.02
C GLN A 62 -22.64 18.25 -11.60
N LYS A 63 -21.92 17.42 -10.86
CA LYS A 63 -22.29 16.99 -9.52
C LYS A 63 -21.05 16.76 -8.68
N SER A 64 -21.16 17.13 -7.40
CA SER A 64 -20.14 16.80 -6.40
C SER A 64 -20.80 16.48 -5.07
N ALA A 65 -20.20 15.58 -4.30
CA ALA A 65 -20.65 15.23 -2.96
C ALA A 65 -19.45 15.03 -2.03
N SER A 66 -19.62 15.32 -0.74
CA SER A 66 -18.61 14.95 0.25
C SER A 66 -18.46 13.44 0.30
N TYR A 67 -17.22 12.98 0.32
CA TYR A 67 -16.87 11.58 0.41
C TYR A 67 -16.32 11.29 1.81
N ALA A 68 -16.98 10.37 2.52
CA ALA A 68 -16.59 9.92 3.87
C ALA A 68 -16.24 8.42 3.90
N GLY A 69 -16.00 7.83 2.73
CA GLY A 69 -15.63 6.42 2.58
C GLY A 69 -14.13 6.19 2.65
N ILE A 70 -13.71 4.98 2.28
CA ILE A 70 -12.30 4.57 2.25
C ILE A 70 -11.60 5.21 1.06
N VAL A 71 -10.52 5.95 1.29
CA VAL A 71 -9.73 6.60 0.24
C VAL A 71 -8.67 5.61 -0.28
N PRO A 72 -8.56 5.34 -1.60
CA PRO A 72 -7.53 4.47 -2.16
C PRO A 72 -6.13 5.12 -2.06
N ASP A 73 -5.04 4.36 -2.22
CA ASP A 73 -3.66 4.90 -2.16
C ASP A 73 -3.33 5.84 -3.33
N ILE A 74 -3.83 5.47 -4.51
CA ILE A 74 -3.69 6.25 -5.74
C ILE A 74 -5.06 6.84 -6.03
N TYR A 75 -5.19 8.14 -5.78
CA TYR A 75 -6.43 8.87 -5.94
C TYR A 75 -6.22 10.08 -6.83
N PRO A 76 -7.26 10.45 -7.59
CA PRO A 76 -7.32 11.76 -8.22
C PRO A 76 -7.13 12.89 -7.21
N SER A 77 -6.38 13.92 -7.58
CA SER A 77 -6.13 15.08 -6.71
C SER A 77 -6.26 16.38 -7.47
N PHE A 78 -6.88 17.37 -6.83
CA PHE A 78 -6.98 18.73 -7.33
C PHE A 78 -6.09 19.66 -6.51
N ASP A 79 -5.13 20.27 -7.18
CA ASP A 79 -4.30 21.34 -6.63
C ASP A 79 -4.86 22.70 -7.04
N ALA A 80 -5.41 23.43 -6.07
CA ALA A 80 -5.97 24.76 -6.29
C ALA A 80 -4.90 25.84 -6.59
N ALA A 81 -3.64 25.63 -6.21
CA ALA A 81 -2.56 26.58 -6.48
C ALA A 81 -2.14 26.54 -7.95
N SER A 82 -2.02 25.34 -8.52
CA SER A 82 -1.71 25.13 -9.94
C SER A 82 -2.93 25.03 -10.84
N SER A 83 -4.15 24.95 -10.27
CA SER A 83 -5.41 24.73 -11.00
C SER A 83 -5.39 23.42 -11.80
N ILE A 84 -4.76 22.38 -11.24
CA ILE A 84 -4.55 21.09 -11.90
C ILE A 84 -5.34 19.99 -11.20
N LEU A 85 -6.12 19.23 -11.96
CA LEU A 85 -6.73 17.96 -11.55
C LEU A 85 -5.94 16.81 -12.17
N THR A 86 -5.28 16.02 -11.33
CA THR A 86 -4.56 14.82 -11.73
C THR A 86 -5.44 13.61 -11.52
N ILE A 87 -5.60 12.77 -12.53
CA ILE A 87 -6.35 11.51 -12.50
C ILE A 87 -5.39 10.40 -12.93
N PRO A 88 -4.76 9.69 -11.97
CA PRO A 88 -3.69 8.74 -12.28
C PRO A 88 -4.17 7.50 -13.04
N ASN A 89 -5.41 7.05 -12.81
CA ASN A 89 -5.97 5.82 -13.38
C ASN A 89 -7.39 6.06 -13.92
N LEU A 90 -7.49 6.66 -15.11
CA LEU A 90 -8.77 6.84 -15.81
C LEU A 90 -9.02 5.69 -16.78
N SER A 91 -10.07 4.90 -16.56
CA SER A 91 -10.55 3.93 -17.56
C SER A 91 -11.40 4.64 -18.61
N ALA A 92 -10.98 4.60 -19.86
CA ALA A 92 -11.64 5.24 -20.98
C ALA A 92 -11.39 4.44 -22.27
N LEU A 93 -12.43 4.26 -23.09
CA LEU A 93 -12.31 3.67 -24.43
C LEU A 93 -11.59 2.30 -24.46
N GLY A 94 -11.74 1.50 -23.39
CA GLY A 94 -11.11 0.18 -23.27
C GLY A 94 -9.63 0.20 -22.88
N LYS A 95 -9.08 1.36 -22.48
CA LYS A 95 -7.70 1.56 -22.04
C LYS A 95 -7.68 2.32 -20.71
N VAL A 96 -6.51 2.40 -20.07
CA VAL A 96 -6.30 3.25 -18.88
C VAL A 96 -5.35 4.39 -19.23
N TYR A 97 -5.63 5.56 -18.68
CA TYR A 97 -4.85 6.78 -18.92
C TYR A 97 -4.48 7.44 -17.60
N ALA A 98 -3.25 7.96 -17.55
CA ALA A 98 -2.86 8.98 -16.60
C ALA A 98 -3.20 10.33 -17.23
N VAL A 99 -4.14 11.03 -16.61
CA VAL A 99 -4.74 12.25 -17.17
C VAL A 99 -4.45 13.43 -16.27
N THR A 100 -4.11 14.55 -16.87
CA THR A 100 -4.06 15.85 -16.21
C THR A 100 -5.04 16.79 -16.89
N LEU A 101 -5.95 17.36 -16.10
CA LEU A 101 -6.89 18.38 -16.55
C LEU A 101 -6.52 19.72 -15.91
N VAL A 102 -6.61 20.80 -16.68
CA VAL A 102 -6.39 22.18 -16.21
C VAL A 102 -7.74 22.86 -16.03
N HIS A 103 -7.98 23.38 -14.83
CA HIS A 103 -9.16 24.16 -14.51
C HIS A 103 -9.04 25.55 -15.14
N ASP A 104 -10.01 25.93 -15.99
CA ASP A 104 -9.98 27.21 -16.72
C ASP A 104 -10.88 28.29 -16.11
N GLY A 105 -11.56 27.97 -15.00
CA GLY A 105 -12.63 28.78 -14.41
C GLY A 105 -14.01 28.13 -14.59
N ASN A 106 -15.04 28.67 -13.91
CA ASN A 106 -16.44 28.19 -14.01
C ASN A 106 -16.64 26.66 -13.86
N TRP A 107 -15.73 25.99 -13.15
CA TRP A 107 -15.72 24.53 -12.97
C TRP A 107 -15.61 23.73 -14.27
N VAL A 108 -14.95 24.30 -15.27
CA VAL A 108 -14.57 23.63 -16.51
C VAL A 108 -13.10 23.21 -16.44
N PHE A 109 -12.84 21.96 -16.82
CA PHE A 109 -11.54 21.31 -16.78
C PHE A 109 -11.19 20.85 -18.19
N LYS A 110 -10.10 21.38 -18.74
CA LYS A 110 -9.62 21.07 -20.09
C LYS A 110 -8.55 20.02 -20.04
N LEU A 111 -8.62 19.04 -20.95
CA LEU A 111 -7.56 18.06 -21.10
C LEU A 111 -6.21 18.73 -21.43
N ALA A 112 -5.21 18.52 -20.58
CA ALA A 112 -3.85 18.97 -20.84
C ALA A 112 -2.99 17.80 -21.34
N THR A 113 -2.99 16.69 -20.59
CA THR A 113 -2.29 15.47 -20.98
C THR A 113 -3.17 14.25 -20.75
N ALA A 114 -3.09 13.30 -21.67
CA ALA A 114 -3.59 11.94 -21.50
C ALA A 114 -2.50 11.01 -21.98
N THR A 115 -1.78 10.41 -21.04
CA THR A 115 -0.79 9.40 -21.35
C THR A 115 -1.46 8.05 -21.18
N GLU A 116 -1.52 7.28 -22.26
CA GLU A 116 -1.97 5.88 -22.16
C GLU A 116 -1.04 5.16 -21.19
N VAL A 117 -1.62 4.66 -20.12
CA VAL A 117 -0.96 3.70 -19.26
C VAL A 117 -1.16 2.38 -19.97
N ASP A 118 -0.08 1.76 -20.42
CA ASP A 118 -0.17 0.47 -21.08
C ASP A 118 -0.87 -0.52 -20.12
N THR A 119 -2.11 -0.87 -20.46
CA THR A 119 -2.89 -1.88 -19.74
C THR A 119 -2.59 -3.27 -20.24
N ALA A 120 -1.78 -3.41 -21.31
CA ALA A 120 -0.76 -4.43 -21.27
C ALA A 120 0.24 -3.97 -20.19
N LEU A 121 -0.17 -4.23 -18.96
CA LEU A 121 0.76 -4.81 -18.03
C LEU A 121 1.58 -5.81 -18.88
N LYS A 122 2.86 -5.49 -19.10
CA LYS A 122 3.85 -6.37 -18.48
C LYS A 122 3.20 -6.75 -17.17
N THR A 123 2.61 -7.94 -17.09
CA THR A 123 2.64 -8.65 -15.82
C THR A 123 4.08 -8.43 -15.42
N ASP A 124 4.33 -7.57 -14.43
CA ASP A 124 5.58 -7.67 -13.73
C ASP A 124 5.73 -9.18 -13.53
N PRO A 125 6.84 -9.82 -13.91
CA PRO A 125 7.03 -11.23 -13.63
C PRO A 125 6.71 -11.59 -12.17
N LEU A 126 6.52 -10.61 -11.26
CA LEU A 126 5.92 -10.70 -9.92
C LEU A 126 4.40 -10.94 -9.77
N GLU A 127 3.54 -10.62 -10.74
CA GLU A 127 2.07 -10.50 -10.54
C GLU A 127 1.25 -11.79 -10.81
N ALA A 128 1.89 -12.91 -11.13
CA ALA A 128 1.23 -14.23 -11.19
C ALA A 128 2.09 -15.36 -10.57
N VAL A 129 3.06 -15.01 -9.74
CA VAL A 129 3.95 -15.99 -9.12
C VAL A 129 3.26 -16.55 -7.89
N THR A 130 2.90 -17.82 -7.95
CA THR A 130 2.46 -18.53 -6.76
C THR A 130 3.58 -18.49 -5.71
N PRO A 131 3.28 -18.53 -4.40
CA PRO A 131 4.35 -18.56 -3.40
C PRO A 131 5.39 -19.66 -3.65
N LYS A 132 4.97 -20.82 -4.18
CA LYS A 132 5.85 -21.92 -4.54
C LYS A 132 6.87 -21.56 -5.63
N GLU A 133 6.51 -20.66 -6.53
CA GLU A 133 7.40 -20.20 -7.59
C GLU A 133 8.28 -19.03 -7.16
N ARG A 134 7.89 -18.23 -6.16
CA ARG A 134 8.68 -17.10 -5.66
C ARG A 134 9.82 -17.53 -4.74
N TYR A 135 9.57 -18.53 -3.91
CA TYR A 135 10.47 -18.89 -2.83
C TYR A 135 11.24 -20.18 -3.12
N THR A 136 12.52 -20.19 -2.72
CA THR A 136 13.34 -21.41 -2.61
C THR A 136 13.44 -21.78 -1.14
N ILE A 137 12.83 -22.90 -0.76
CA ILE A 137 12.87 -23.40 0.62
C ILE A 137 14.22 -24.08 0.86
N ASN A 138 14.97 -23.58 1.84
CA ASN A 138 16.21 -24.20 2.28
C ASN A 138 15.87 -25.13 3.45
N ASN A 139 16.32 -26.40 3.40
CA ASN A 139 15.95 -27.43 4.38
C ASN A 139 16.55 -27.20 5.80
N ASP A 140 17.04 -26.00 6.08
CA ASP A 140 17.69 -25.55 7.32
C ASP A 140 16.79 -24.62 8.15
N GLY A 141 15.53 -24.42 7.73
CA GLY A 141 14.61 -23.50 8.40
C GLY A 141 14.69 -22.07 7.88
N THR A 142 15.36 -21.85 6.74
CA THR A 142 15.35 -20.58 6.01
C THR A 142 14.63 -20.70 4.66
N VAL A 143 14.33 -19.55 4.06
CA VAL A 143 13.78 -19.47 2.71
C VAL A 143 14.40 -18.30 1.96
N THR A 144 14.77 -18.51 0.71
CA THR A 144 15.27 -17.45 -0.17
C THR A 144 14.14 -16.95 -1.07
N ASP A 145 13.90 -15.66 -1.05
CA ASP A 145 12.99 -14.97 -1.94
C ASP A 145 13.72 -14.61 -3.25
N LYS A 146 13.32 -15.24 -4.36
CA LYS A 146 13.99 -15.04 -5.65
C LYS A 146 13.74 -13.66 -6.27
N GLN A 147 12.69 -12.95 -5.83
CA GLN A 147 12.37 -11.63 -6.36
C GLN A 147 13.23 -10.54 -5.71
N THR A 148 13.39 -10.62 -4.39
CA THR A 148 14.10 -9.59 -3.60
C THR A 148 15.58 -9.96 -3.37
N GLY A 149 15.95 -11.23 -3.54
CA GLY A 149 17.27 -11.75 -3.19
C GLY A 149 17.47 -11.97 -1.69
N LEU A 150 16.47 -11.64 -0.87
CA LEU A 150 16.53 -11.74 0.58
C LEU A 150 16.35 -13.19 1.05
N GLN A 151 17.00 -13.53 2.16
CA GLN A 151 16.78 -14.80 2.84
C GLN A 151 16.14 -14.55 4.20
N TRP A 152 15.08 -15.30 4.50
CA TRP A 152 14.24 -15.13 5.67
C TRP A 152 14.32 -16.36 6.58
N THR A 153 14.24 -16.14 7.89
CA THR A 153 13.88 -17.24 8.80
C THR A 153 12.46 -17.71 8.49
N ARG A 154 12.21 -19.02 8.49
CA ARG A 154 10.86 -19.57 8.28
C ARG A 154 10.01 -19.52 9.55
N CYS A 155 10.64 -19.59 10.71
CA CYS A 155 9.97 -19.44 12.00
C CYS A 155 10.02 -18.00 12.50
N SER A 156 8.95 -17.58 13.17
CA SER A 156 8.94 -16.35 13.95
C SER A 156 9.79 -16.52 15.20
N PHE A 157 10.28 -15.43 15.78
CA PHE A 157 10.96 -15.45 17.06
C PHE A 157 10.09 -16.13 18.14
N GLY A 158 10.73 -16.94 18.99
CA GLY A 158 10.06 -17.79 19.99
C GLY A 158 9.66 -19.18 19.49
N GLN A 159 9.58 -19.39 18.17
CA GLN A 159 9.35 -20.71 17.57
C GLN A 159 10.66 -21.42 17.22
N THR A 160 10.59 -22.75 17.16
CA THR A 160 11.74 -23.60 16.81
C THR A 160 11.47 -24.39 15.54
N TRP A 161 12.46 -24.43 14.65
CA TRP A 161 12.44 -25.30 13.47
C TRP A 161 12.73 -26.75 13.86
N ASN A 162 11.85 -27.69 13.50
CA ASN A 162 12.02 -29.11 13.82
C ASN A 162 12.57 -29.96 12.65
N GLY A 163 13.02 -29.31 11.57
CA GLY A 163 13.43 -29.98 10.32
C GLY A 163 12.35 -29.99 9.23
N SER A 164 11.08 -29.71 9.58
CA SER A 164 9.96 -29.72 8.63
C SER A 164 8.98 -28.55 8.79
N ALA A 165 8.75 -28.11 10.02
CA ALA A 165 7.84 -27.02 10.35
C ALA A 165 8.30 -26.26 11.60
N CYS A 166 7.67 -25.11 11.82
CA CYS A 166 7.85 -24.34 13.03
C CYS A 166 6.96 -24.90 14.15
N THR A 167 7.54 -25.01 15.34
CA THR A 167 6.89 -25.55 16.53
C THR A 167 6.98 -24.55 17.68
N GLY A 168 6.08 -24.66 18.65
CA GLY A 168 5.96 -23.70 19.73
C GLY A 168 5.16 -22.45 19.34
N LEU A 169 5.06 -21.53 20.30
CA LEU A 169 4.38 -20.25 20.13
C LEU A 169 5.38 -19.17 19.73
N GLY A 170 4.96 -18.23 18.90
CA GLY A 170 5.74 -17.01 18.69
C GLY A 170 5.76 -16.17 19.97
N SER A 171 6.91 -15.56 20.25
CA SER A 171 7.10 -14.71 21.41
C SER A 171 7.12 -13.25 20.99
N ALA A 172 6.33 -12.42 21.66
CA ALA A 172 6.39 -10.98 21.50
C ALA A 172 7.61 -10.43 22.26
N ILE A 173 8.26 -9.42 21.70
CA ILE A 173 9.52 -8.86 22.22
C ILE A 173 9.56 -7.36 21.97
N GLY A 174 10.23 -6.60 22.85
CA GLY A 174 10.48 -5.17 22.61
C GLY A 174 11.42 -4.96 21.43
N TRP A 175 11.25 -3.86 20.70
CA TRP A 175 11.95 -3.61 19.43
C TRP A 175 13.49 -3.64 19.55
N GLU A 176 14.07 -2.97 20.56
CA GLU A 176 15.53 -2.95 20.76
C GLU A 176 16.09 -4.35 21.01
N ASN A 177 15.38 -5.15 21.80
CA ASN A 177 15.77 -6.53 22.07
C ASN A 177 15.63 -7.39 20.81
N ALA A 178 14.61 -7.15 19.98
CA ALA A 178 14.46 -7.84 18.70
C ALA A 178 15.61 -7.52 17.74
N ALA A 179 16.00 -6.24 17.65
CA ALA A 179 17.13 -5.80 16.84
C ALA A 179 18.45 -6.40 17.34
N ARG A 180 18.71 -6.37 18.65
CA ARG A 180 19.89 -6.97 19.27
C ARG A 180 19.95 -8.49 19.04
N ILE A 181 18.84 -9.19 19.28
CA ILE A 181 18.79 -10.64 19.07
C ILE A 181 19.02 -10.99 17.61
N ALA A 182 18.45 -10.22 16.67
CA ALA A 182 18.72 -10.44 15.25
C ALA A 182 20.22 -10.32 14.95
N TYR A 183 20.87 -9.27 15.45
CA TYR A 183 22.30 -9.01 15.25
C TYR A 183 23.20 -10.10 15.87
N GLU A 184 22.81 -10.67 17.01
CA GLU A 184 23.55 -11.73 17.70
C GLU A 184 23.20 -13.14 17.20
N LEU A 185 22.18 -13.28 16.34
CA LEU A 185 21.68 -14.57 15.90
C LEU A 185 22.70 -15.27 14.99
N SER A 186 23.12 -16.47 15.40
CA SER A 186 23.78 -17.43 14.52
C SER A 186 22.81 -18.55 14.18
N PHE A 187 22.33 -18.58 12.95
CA PHE A 187 21.32 -19.54 12.50
C PHE A 187 21.56 -19.96 11.05
N ALA A 188 21.36 -21.24 10.75
CA ALA A 188 21.58 -21.85 9.43
C ALA A 188 22.98 -21.56 8.83
N GLY A 189 24.01 -21.41 9.68
CA GLY A 189 25.37 -21.10 9.24
C GLY A 189 25.62 -19.62 8.91
N HIS A 190 24.66 -18.74 9.21
CA HIS A 190 24.72 -17.30 8.95
C HIS A 190 24.64 -16.48 10.24
N THR A 191 25.32 -15.33 10.26
CA THR A 191 25.41 -14.41 11.41
C THR A 191 25.06 -12.96 11.06
N ASP A 192 24.60 -12.70 9.84
CA ASP A 192 24.25 -11.40 9.28
C ASP A 192 22.72 -11.16 9.31
N TRP A 193 22.04 -11.69 10.33
CA TRP A 193 20.61 -11.55 10.50
C TRP A 193 20.26 -10.16 11.07
N ARG A 194 19.14 -9.62 10.61
CA ARG A 194 18.63 -8.31 11.04
C ARG A 194 17.11 -8.29 11.06
N LEU A 195 16.55 -7.25 11.68
CA LEU A 195 15.15 -6.90 11.46
C LEU A 195 14.95 -6.41 10.01
N PRO A 196 13.84 -6.77 9.37
CA PRO A 196 13.51 -6.30 8.03
C PRO A 196 13.10 -4.83 8.07
N SER A 197 13.35 -4.08 7.00
CA SER A 197 12.70 -2.78 6.79
C SER A 197 11.20 -2.98 6.59
N ILE A 198 10.42 -1.90 6.68
CA ILE A 198 8.98 -2.00 6.48
C ILE A 198 8.65 -2.50 5.07
N ASP A 199 9.37 -2.04 4.05
CA ASP A 199 9.11 -2.42 2.66
C ASP A 199 9.51 -3.88 2.39
N GLU A 200 10.56 -4.37 3.06
CA GLU A 200 10.90 -5.80 3.05
C GLU A 200 9.83 -6.64 3.72
N LEU A 201 9.30 -6.20 4.86
CA LEU A 201 8.29 -6.94 5.59
C LEU A 201 6.94 -6.96 4.83
N LYS A 202 6.55 -5.84 4.21
CA LYS A 202 5.39 -5.74 3.30
C LYS A 202 5.51 -6.74 2.15
N SER A 203 6.72 -6.97 1.64
CA SER A 203 6.94 -7.91 0.54
C SER A 203 6.53 -9.35 0.86
N LEU A 204 6.41 -9.73 2.13
CA LEU A 204 5.93 -11.05 2.55
C LEU A 204 4.39 -11.16 2.57
N VAL A 205 3.68 -10.04 2.53
CA VAL A 205 2.21 -10.03 2.63
C VAL A 205 1.61 -10.62 1.35
N TYR A 206 0.87 -11.70 1.53
CA TYR A 206 0.15 -12.42 0.49
C TYR A 206 -1.35 -12.49 0.83
N CYS A 207 -2.16 -11.77 0.05
CA CYS A 207 -3.61 -11.75 0.14
C CYS A 207 -4.20 -12.82 -0.80
N SER A 208 -4.63 -13.96 -0.27
CA SER A 208 -5.01 -15.14 -1.06
C SER A 208 -6.16 -14.95 -2.06
N THR A 209 -6.93 -13.87 -1.94
CA THR A 209 -8.10 -13.57 -2.78
C THR A 209 -8.03 -12.22 -3.48
N ALA A 210 -6.95 -11.45 -3.27
CA ALA A 210 -6.76 -10.18 -3.96
C ALA A 210 -6.39 -10.45 -5.43
N LYS A 211 -7.27 -10.09 -6.36
CA LYS A 211 -6.99 -10.11 -7.80
C LYS A 211 -6.93 -8.68 -8.32
N PRO A 212 -5.96 -8.32 -9.19
CA PRO A 212 -4.83 -9.14 -9.63
C PRO A 212 -3.67 -9.20 -8.62
N ASN A 213 -3.60 -8.28 -7.67
CA ASN A 213 -2.42 -8.07 -6.84
C ASN A 213 -2.47 -8.92 -5.55
N TYR A 214 -2.00 -10.17 -5.65
CA TYR A 214 -1.91 -11.06 -4.50
C TYR A 214 -0.85 -10.61 -3.47
N TRP A 215 0.17 -9.88 -3.90
CA TRP A 215 1.26 -9.40 -3.04
C TRP A 215 1.02 -7.93 -2.68
N ASN A 216 0.76 -7.68 -1.40
CA ASN A 216 0.39 -6.34 -0.93
C ASN A 216 1.61 -5.55 -0.50
N ILE A 217 2.24 -4.90 -1.49
CA ILE A 217 3.40 -4.04 -1.28
C ILE A 217 3.04 -2.61 -0.88
N SER A 218 1.76 -2.21 -0.95
CA SER A 218 1.36 -0.85 -0.57
C SER A 218 1.26 -0.68 0.94
N GLY A 219 1.04 -1.77 1.68
CA GLY A 219 0.89 -1.74 3.13
C GLY A 219 -0.55 -1.56 3.61
N ASN A 220 -1.52 -1.56 2.69
CA ASN A 220 -2.94 -1.55 3.04
C ASN A 220 -3.41 -2.90 3.58
N ALA A 221 -4.66 -3.01 4.02
CA ALA A 221 -5.19 -4.31 4.42
C ALA A 221 -5.53 -5.15 3.18
N CYS A 222 -5.36 -6.46 3.28
CA CYS A 222 -6.00 -7.40 2.37
C CYS A 222 -7.53 -7.21 2.42
N TYR A 223 -8.18 -7.32 1.26
CA TYR A 223 -9.62 -7.15 1.11
C TYR A 223 -10.33 -8.48 0.85
N GLY A 224 -11.59 -8.57 1.26
CA GLY A 224 -12.45 -9.74 1.05
C GLY A 224 -12.14 -10.93 1.97
N ASP A 225 -12.59 -12.11 1.57
CA ASP A 225 -12.40 -13.36 2.31
C ASP A 225 -11.02 -13.95 2.01
N TYR A 226 -9.99 -13.48 2.69
CA TYR A 226 -8.62 -13.99 2.54
C TYR A 226 -8.21 -14.95 3.67
N GLN A 227 -7.21 -15.77 3.39
CA GLN A 227 -6.60 -16.68 4.35
C GLN A 227 -5.75 -15.91 5.37
N LYS A 228 -5.88 -16.27 6.66
CA LYS A 228 -5.05 -15.75 7.75
C LYS A 228 -4.06 -16.81 8.27
N PRO A 229 -2.80 -16.44 8.61
CA PRO A 229 -2.17 -15.16 8.29
C PRO A 229 -2.06 -14.89 6.78
N THR A 230 -1.95 -13.61 6.44
CA THR A 230 -1.84 -13.04 5.08
C THR A 230 -0.43 -13.20 4.52
N LEU A 231 0.06 -14.43 4.49
CA LEU A 231 1.36 -14.83 3.96
C LEU A 231 1.29 -16.31 3.56
N SER A 232 2.23 -16.78 2.75
CA SER A 232 2.23 -18.18 2.31
C SER A 232 2.50 -19.14 3.46
N LYS A 233 1.49 -19.92 3.86
CA LYS A 233 1.62 -20.94 4.91
C LYS A 233 2.50 -22.12 4.53
N GLU A 234 2.64 -22.41 3.25
CA GLU A 234 3.56 -23.42 2.75
C GLU A 234 5.01 -23.00 3.01
N VAL A 235 5.30 -21.72 2.80
CA VAL A 235 6.64 -21.15 2.95
C VAL A 235 6.94 -20.84 4.41
N PHE A 236 6.00 -20.27 5.15
CA PHE A 236 6.16 -19.84 6.54
C PHE A 236 5.14 -20.56 7.44
N PRO A 237 5.39 -21.84 7.74
CA PRO A 237 4.44 -22.69 8.46
C PRO A 237 4.22 -22.20 9.89
N PHE A 238 2.98 -22.32 10.37
CA PHE A 238 2.57 -21.96 11.74
C PHE A 238 2.93 -20.54 12.19
N THR A 239 3.02 -19.60 11.24
CA THR A 239 3.25 -18.18 11.55
C THR A 239 2.06 -17.61 12.32
N PRO A 240 2.27 -17.00 13.50
CA PRO A 240 1.21 -16.26 14.18
C PRO A 240 0.77 -15.05 13.35
N GLY A 241 -0.53 -14.78 13.26
CA GLY A 241 -1.09 -13.63 12.53
C GLY A 241 -0.93 -12.27 13.22
N GLY A 242 -0.06 -12.15 14.23
CA GLY A 242 0.10 -10.90 14.98
C GLY A 242 0.80 -9.79 14.20
N VAL A 243 1.17 -8.75 14.93
CA VAL A 243 1.93 -7.61 14.45
C VAL A 243 3.42 -7.93 14.54
N TYR A 244 4.18 -7.56 13.51
CA TYR A 244 5.61 -7.85 13.39
C TYR A 244 6.43 -6.57 13.28
N TRP A 245 7.53 -6.53 14.02
CA TRP A 245 8.49 -5.44 13.95
C TRP A 245 9.15 -5.31 12.60
N SER A 246 9.29 -4.07 12.13
CA SER A 246 10.29 -3.67 11.15
C SER A 246 11.37 -2.81 11.81
N SER A 247 12.51 -2.64 11.15
CA SER A 247 13.59 -1.72 11.55
C SER A 247 13.30 -0.26 11.17
N THR A 248 12.22 0.02 10.46
CA THR A 248 11.88 1.37 10.00
C THR A 248 11.25 2.19 11.13
N ASN A 249 11.99 3.19 11.59
CA ASN A 249 11.57 4.19 12.56
C ASN A 249 11.28 5.52 11.84
N LEU A 250 10.17 6.18 12.20
CA LEU A 250 9.75 7.45 11.56
C LEU A 250 10.20 8.71 12.30
N GLY A 251 10.78 8.58 13.50
CA GLY A 251 11.46 9.63 14.26
C GLY A 251 10.71 10.96 14.37
N ARG A 252 9.36 10.93 14.31
CA ARG A 252 8.59 12.10 13.89
C ARG A 252 8.37 13.14 14.98
N ASP A 253 8.57 12.79 16.26
CA ASP A 253 8.39 13.70 17.39
C ASP A 253 9.36 13.42 18.55
N PRO A 254 9.94 14.46 19.20
CA PRO A 254 10.70 14.29 20.43
C PRO A 254 9.81 13.68 21.54
N GLY A 255 10.09 12.43 21.91
CA GLY A 255 9.38 11.71 22.98
C GLY A 255 8.26 10.77 22.52
N GLN A 256 8.09 10.55 21.21
CA GLN A 256 7.19 9.55 20.64
C GLN A 256 7.84 8.88 19.43
N ASP A 257 8.77 7.95 19.68
CA ASP A 257 9.39 7.16 18.62
C ASP A 257 8.40 6.09 18.15
N TYR A 258 8.00 6.16 16.88
CA TYR A 258 7.11 5.19 16.25
C TYR A 258 7.91 4.32 15.29
N ASN A 259 7.70 3.00 15.41
CA ASN A 259 8.16 2.04 14.42
C ASN A 259 6.99 1.60 13.55
N LEU A 260 7.27 1.39 12.28
CA LEU A 260 6.32 0.76 11.38
C LEU A 260 6.33 -0.75 11.58
N THR A 261 5.14 -1.35 11.58
CA THR A 261 4.94 -2.78 11.77
C THR A 261 3.98 -3.34 10.74
N VAL A 262 3.99 -4.65 10.50
CA VAL A 262 2.99 -5.31 9.64
C VAL A 262 2.16 -6.28 10.47
N SER A 263 0.84 -6.17 10.41
CA SER A 263 -0.07 -7.19 10.96
C SER A 263 -0.38 -8.25 9.91
N PHE A 264 0.08 -9.48 10.11
CA PHE A 264 -0.29 -10.55 9.19
C PHE A 264 -1.73 -11.06 9.36
N ASN A 265 -2.48 -10.60 10.37
CA ASN A 265 -3.92 -10.84 10.46
C ASN A 265 -4.68 -10.11 9.35
N TYR A 266 -4.13 -8.99 8.87
CA TYR A 266 -4.80 -8.09 7.93
C TYR A 266 -3.95 -7.75 6.71
N GLY A 267 -2.65 -8.00 6.72
CA GLY A 267 -1.69 -7.55 5.70
C GLY A 267 -1.38 -6.05 5.77
N HIS A 268 -1.77 -5.37 6.85
CA HIS A 268 -1.77 -3.92 6.97
C HIS A 268 -0.59 -3.40 7.80
N VAL A 269 -0.09 -2.21 7.45
CA VAL A 269 0.96 -1.51 8.19
C VAL A 269 0.40 -0.69 9.34
N TYR A 270 0.95 -0.87 10.52
CA TYR A 270 0.58 -0.12 11.72
C TYR A 270 1.76 0.70 12.24
N TYR A 271 1.43 1.66 13.09
CA TYR A 271 2.38 2.38 13.93
C TYR A 271 2.35 1.72 15.31
N SER A 272 3.49 1.25 15.78
CA SER A 272 3.64 0.71 17.14
C SER A 272 4.59 1.61 17.94
N TYR A 273 4.21 1.90 19.19
CA TYR A 273 5.02 2.70 20.11
C TYR A 273 6.30 1.94 20.48
N PHE A 274 7.44 2.51 20.13
CA PHE A 274 8.76 1.91 20.30
C PHE A 274 9.02 1.43 21.74
N SER A 275 8.63 2.24 22.74
CA SER A 275 9.00 2.04 24.15
C SER A 275 8.04 1.16 24.95
N GLU A 276 6.84 0.90 24.45
CA GLU A 276 5.76 0.28 25.23
C GLU A 276 5.19 -1.01 24.62
N ALA A 277 5.43 -1.25 23.33
CA ALA A 277 4.87 -2.40 22.64
C ALA A 277 5.82 -3.62 22.66
N TYR A 278 5.20 -4.80 22.69
CA TYR A 278 5.85 -6.09 22.47
C TYR A 278 5.18 -6.71 21.27
N GLU A 279 5.91 -6.82 20.16
CA GLU A 279 5.41 -7.37 18.91
C GLU A 279 6.24 -8.59 18.50
N LEU A 280 5.73 -9.36 17.55
CA LEU A 280 6.44 -10.52 17.02
C LEU A 280 7.62 -10.07 16.15
N ALA A 281 8.56 -10.98 15.91
CA ALA A 281 9.71 -10.71 15.05
C ALA A 281 9.95 -11.87 14.08
N ARG A 282 10.46 -11.52 12.90
CA ARG A 282 11.00 -12.43 11.91
C ARG A 282 12.26 -11.78 11.35
N PHE A 283 13.30 -12.58 11.14
CA PHE A 283 14.59 -12.03 10.75
C PHE A 283 14.87 -12.29 9.27
N VAL A 284 15.60 -11.35 8.69
CA VAL A 284 16.00 -11.35 7.29
C VAL A 284 17.50 -11.12 7.21
N ARG A 285 18.10 -11.57 6.10
CA ARG A 285 19.49 -11.28 5.74
C ARG A 285 19.62 -11.05 4.23
N GLY A 286 20.75 -10.47 3.83
CA GLY A 286 21.04 -10.09 2.46
C GLY A 286 20.75 -8.61 2.16
N GLU A 287 21.25 -8.17 1.01
CA GLU A 287 21.06 -6.81 0.49
C GLU A 287 19.68 -6.68 -0.16
N SER A 288 18.95 -5.63 0.21
CA SER A 288 17.62 -5.37 -0.34
C SER A 288 17.73 -4.78 -1.74
N THR A 289 17.03 -5.37 -2.70
CA THR A 289 16.76 -4.73 -4.01
C THR A 289 15.49 -3.90 -4.00
N ILE A 290 14.74 -3.91 -2.89
CA ILE A 290 13.50 -3.16 -2.73
C ILE A 290 13.84 -1.69 -2.55
N VAL A 291 13.31 -0.85 -3.44
CA VAL A 291 13.44 0.61 -3.33
C VAL A 291 12.53 1.10 -2.20
N PRO A 292 13.06 1.80 -1.18
CA PRO A 292 12.24 2.27 -0.07
C PRO A 292 11.14 3.23 -0.52
N GLY A 293 9.93 3.06 0.02
CA GLY A 293 8.80 3.95 -0.25
C GLY A 293 8.99 5.35 0.36
N PRO A 294 8.14 6.34 0.00
CA PRO A 294 8.20 7.70 0.56
C PRO A 294 8.01 7.76 2.08
N GLU A 295 7.58 6.66 2.70
CA GLU A 295 7.48 6.49 4.15
C GLU A 295 8.86 6.44 4.84
N ALA A 296 9.94 6.09 4.14
CA ALA A 296 11.23 5.74 4.74
C ALA A 296 12.24 6.89 4.93
N VAL A 297 11.87 8.16 4.71
CA VAL A 297 12.84 9.28 4.80
C VAL A 297 13.00 9.74 6.26
N GLY A 298 13.70 8.92 7.05
CA GLY A 298 14.11 9.19 8.43
C GLY A 298 15.45 8.54 8.72
N GLY A 299 16.45 8.85 7.90
CA GLY A 299 17.79 8.27 8.02
C GLY A 299 18.48 8.71 9.32
N PHE A 300 19.06 7.73 10.02
CA PHE A 300 20.12 7.95 10.99
C PHE A 300 21.20 8.83 10.36
N LYS A 301 21.45 10.01 10.94
CA LYS A 301 22.74 10.67 10.80
C LYS A 301 23.68 10.06 11.81
N GLU A 302 24.85 9.68 11.31
CA GLU A 302 26.02 9.18 12.05
C GLU A 302 26.30 9.93 13.36
#